data_AF-A0A957KM45-F1
#
_entry.id   AF-A0A957KM45-F1
#
_cell.length_a   1.000
_cell.length_b   1.000
_cell.length_c   1.000
_cell.angle_alpha   90.00
_cell.angle_beta   90.00
_cell.angle_gamma   90.00
#
_symmetry.space_group_name_H-M   'P 1'
#
loop_
_entity.id
_entity.type
_entity.pdbx_description
1 polymer ?
#
loop_
_entity_poly.entity_id
_entity_poly.type
_entity_poly.pdbx_seq_one_letter_code
_entity_poly.pdbx_strand_id
1 'polypeptide(L)'
;RYWQTGIGEFYRSASKYAFWRALRTLVPEIEVNHLAPAGAGVRAQALSADGKLVDDFHIVSAYRMTHVLNAPSPAATASLSIGKHIATLAIEGRTLERY
;
A
#
# COMPACT_ATOMS: atom_id res chain seq x y z
N ARG A 1 19.61 -3.07 2.71
CA ARG A 1 19.13 -4.03 3.74
C ARG A 1 18.16 -5.08 3.19
N TYR A 2 17.37 -4.82 2.14
CA TYR A 2 16.29 -5.72 1.68
C TYR A 2 16.56 -6.46 0.35
N TRP A 3 17.80 -6.47 -0.14
CA TRP A 3 18.13 -7.00 -1.47
C TRP A 3 17.89 -8.51 -1.60
N GLN A 4 18.15 -9.28 -0.54
CA GLN A 4 17.90 -10.73 -0.52
C GLN A 4 16.41 -11.05 -0.68
N THR A 5 15.56 -10.32 0.06
CA THR A 5 14.10 -10.41 -0.06
C THR A 5 13.65 -10.05 -1.47
N GLY A 6 14.19 -8.96 -2.03
CA GLY A 6 13.89 -8.52 -3.39
C GLY A 6 14.23 -9.57 -4.46
N ILE A 7 15.41 -10.20 -4.39
CA ILE A 7 15.78 -11.30 -5.29
C ILE A 7 14.78 -12.46 -5.19
N GLY A 8 14.38 -12.82 -3.96
CA GLY A 8 13.39 -13.87 -3.72
C GLY A 8 12.01 -13.53 -4.30
N GLU A 9 11.59 -12.27 -4.24
CA GLU A 9 10.35 -11.79 -4.87
C GLU A 9 10.41 -11.86 -6.39
N PHE A 10 11.50 -11.37 -7.00
CA PHE A 10 11.68 -11.45 -8.46
C PHE A 10 11.64 -12.90 -8.96
N TYR A 11 12.32 -13.82 -8.26
CA TYR A 11 12.30 -15.24 -8.61
C TYR A 11 10.88 -15.83 -8.56
N ARG A 12 10.08 -15.49 -7.54
CA ARG A 12 8.69 -15.95 -7.45
C ARG A 12 7.79 -15.30 -8.50
N SER A 13 8.02 -14.04 -8.85
CA SER A 13 7.28 -13.36 -9.92
C SER A 13 7.56 -13.97 -11.30
N ALA A 14 8.79 -14.43 -11.54
CA ALA A 14 9.18 -15.04 -12.82
C ALA A 14 8.82 -16.53 -12.95
N SER A 15 8.63 -17.24 -11.82
CA SER A 15 8.43 -18.70 -11.82
C SER A 15 7.12 -19.11 -11.13
N LYS A 16 6.17 -19.61 -11.95
CA LYS A 16 4.90 -20.19 -11.47
C LYS A 16 5.13 -21.28 -10.41
N TYR A 17 6.12 -22.14 -10.60
CA TYR A 17 6.44 -23.22 -9.67
C TYR A 17 7.02 -22.68 -8.35
N ALA A 18 7.90 -21.68 -8.42
CA ALA A 18 8.44 -21.05 -7.22
C ALA A 18 7.35 -20.35 -6.39
N PHE A 19 6.44 -19.64 -7.07
CA PHE A 19 5.27 -19.02 -6.45
C PHE A 19 4.36 -20.08 -5.80
N TRP A 20 4.00 -21.14 -6.53
CA TRP A 20 3.22 -22.26 -6.01
C TRP A 20 3.84 -22.89 -4.75
N ARG A 21 5.14 -23.18 -4.78
CA ARG A 21 5.85 -23.78 -3.64
C ARG A 21 5.82 -22.87 -2.42
N ALA A 22 5.93 -21.55 -2.61
CA ALA A 22 5.82 -20.60 -1.51
C ALA A 22 4.38 -20.49 -0.98
N LEU A 23 3.37 -20.53 -1.85
CA LEU A 23 1.96 -20.43 -1.47
C LEU A 23 1.48 -21.63 -0.64
N ARG A 24 2.09 -22.81 -0.82
CA ARG A 24 1.79 -24.02 -0.05
C ARG A 24 2.07 -23.91 1.45
N THR A 25 2.83 -22.92 1.89
CA THR A 25 2.98 -22.66 3.34
C THR A 25 1.71 -22.07 3.95
N LEU A 26 0.87 -21.42 3.14
CA LEU A 26 -0.39 -20.81 3.55
C LEU A 26 -1.60 -21.72 3.25
N VAL A 27 -1.57 -22.40 2.10
CA VAL A 27 -2.64 -23.30 1.64
C VAL A 27 -2.02 -24.61 1.13
N PRO A 28 -1.82 -25.63 1.99
CA PRO A 28 -1.07 -26.84 1.65
C PRO A 28 -1.62 -27.66 0.47
N GLU A 29 -2.93 -27.62 0.28
CA GLU A 29 -3.70 -28.39 -0.71
C GLU A 29 -3.70 -27.74 -2.11
N ILE A 30 -3.11 -26.55 -2.27
CA ILE A 30 -3.11 -25.89 -3.58
C ILE A 30 -2.20 -26.63 -4.57
N GLU A 31 -2.75 -26.93 -5.73
CA GLU A 31 -2.03 -27.55 -6.85
C GLU A 31 -1.58 -26.49 -7.86
N VAL A 32 -0.57 -26.81 -8.68
CA VAL A 32 0.00 -25.86 -9.65
C VAL A 32 -0.98 -25.49 -10.77
N ASN A 33 -1.93 -26.38 -11.07
CA ASN A 33 -3.01 -26.22 -12.05
C ASN A 33 -4.12 -25.28 -11.55
N HIS A 34 -4.27 -25.07 -10.23
CA HIS A 34 -5.21 -24.11 -9.65
C HIS A 34 -4.79 -22.65 -9.89
N LEU A 35 -3.53 -22.43 -10.26
CA LEU A 35 -2.99 -21.09 -10.49
C LEU A 35 -3.22 -20.61 -11.92
N ALA A 36 -3.86 -19.45 -12.05
CA ALA A 36 -3.99 -18.70 -13.29
C ALA A 36 -3.17 -17.40 -13.23
N PRO A 37 -2.71 -16.85 -14.37
CA PRO A 37 -2.09 -15.53 -14.42
C PRO A 37 -3.04 -14.45 -13.86
N ALA A 38 -2.48 -13.53 -13.10
CA ALA A 38 -3.19 -12.36 -12.57
C ALA A 38 -2.31 -11.12 -12.69
N GLY A 39 -2.92 -9.94 -12.64
CA GLY A 39 -2.18 -8.68 -12.59
C GLY A 39 -1.38 -8.53 -11.28
N ALA A 40 -0.33 -7.72 -11.31
CA ALA A 40 0.41 -7.36 -10.11
C ALA A 40 -0.37 -6.30 -9.31
N GLY A 41 -0.45 -6.49 -7.99
CA GLY A 41 -0.91 -5.43 -7.09
C GLY A 41 0.20 -4.39 -6.89
N VAL A 42 -0.12 -3.11 -7.08
CA VAL A 42 0.80 -2.00 -6.79
C VAL A 42 0.39 -1.35 -5.48
N ARG A 43 1.31 -1.32 -4.52
CA ARG A 43 1.15 -0.56 -3.27
C ARG A 43 1.94 0.74 -3.39
N ALA A 44 1.23 1.86 -3.43
CA ALA A 44 1.86 3.16 -3.24
C ALA A 44 2.27 3.29 -1.76
N GLN A 45 3.55 3.54 -1.52
CA GLN A 45 4.09 3.75 -0.18
C GLN A 45 5.12 4.87 -0.23
N ALA A 46 4.97 5.85 0.66
CA ALA A 46 5.88 6.98 0.72
C ALA A 46 7.24 6.58 1.30
N LEU A 47 8.28 7.21 0.77
CA LEU A 47 9.65 7.15 1.26
C LEU A 47 10.03 8.54 1.76
N SER A 48 10.51 8.62 3.00
CA SER A 48 11.04 9.86 3.56
C SER A 48 12.39 10.23 2.93
N ALA A 49 12.81 11.48 3.14
CA ALA A 49 14.08 11.98 2.62
C ALA A 49 15.31 11.23 3.17
N ASP A 50 15.20 10.62 4.37
CA ASP A 50 16.24 9.76 4.96
C ASP A 50 16.14 8.29 4.50
N GLY A 51 15.31 8.00 3.49
CA GLY A 51 15.20 6.68 2.86
C GLY A 51 14.42 5.65 3.69
N LYS A 52 13.61 6.09 4.65
CA LYS A 52 12.73 5.20 5.44
C LYS A 52 11.34 5.15 4.83
N LEU A 53 10.73 3.97 4.91
CA LEU A 53 9.35 3.82 4.53
C LEU A 53 8.45 4.49 5.57
N VAL A 54 7.45 5.23 5.11
CA VAL A 54 6.44 5.82 6.00
C VAL A 54 5.43 4.75 6.37
N ASP A 55 5.30 4.49 7.67
CA ASP A 55 4.48 3.39 8.20
C ASP A 55 3.01 3.78 8.46
N ASP A 56 2.71 5.08 8.59
CA ASP A 56 1.36 5.58 8.92
C ASP A 56 0.84 6.56 7.86
N PHE A 57 -0.38 7.09 8.04
CA PHE A 57 -0.95 8.13 7.19
C PHE A 57 -0.04 9.36 7.16
N HIS A 58 0.21 9.86 5.96
CA HIS A 58 0.90 11.12 5.76
C HIS A 58 0.01 12.03 4.94
N ILE A 59 -0.67 12.95 5.62
CA ILE A 59 -1.59 13.91 5.02
C ILE A 59 -1.03 15.30 5.23
N VAL A 60 -0.91 16.07 4.15
CA VAL A 60 -0.41 17.44 4.17
C VAL A 60 -1.47 18.37 3.61
N SER A 61 -1.75 19.45 4.32
CA SER A 61 -2.67 20.49 3.88
C SER A 61 -1.90 21.67 3.30
N ALA A 62 -2.43 22.25 2.23
CA ALA A 62 -1.98 23.49 1.63
C ALA A 62 -3.21 24.34 1.26
N TYR A 63 -3.00 25.54 0.72
CA TYR A 63 -4.12 26.43 0.38
C TYR A 63 -5.13 25.73 -0.53
N ARG A 64 -6.34 25.50 -0.01
CA ARG A 64 -7.43 24.80 -0.69
C ARG A 64 -7.06 23.40 -1.22
N MET A 65 -6.06 22.74 -0.62
CA MET A 65 -5.56 21.44 -1.04
C MET A 65 -5.33 20.53 0.16
N THR A 66 -5.70 19.26 0.01
CA THR A 66 -5.39 18.19 0.98
C THR A 66 -4.71 17.06 0.22
N HIS A 67 -3.44 16.83 0.52
CA HIS A 67 -2.61 15.81 -0.12
C HIS A 67 -2.52 14.58 0.77
N VAL A 68 -3.00 13.44 0.27
CA VAL A 68 -2.81 12.13 0.93
C VAL A 68 -1.56 11.48 0.33
N LEU A 69 -0.42 11.66 0.98
CA LEU A 69 0.88 11.23 0.49
C LEU A 69 1.19 9.77 0.85
N ASN A 70 0.64 9.28 1.97
CA ASN A 70 0.72 7.87 2.36
C ASN A 70 -0.59 7.43 3.03
N ALA A 71 -1.05 6.25 2.66
CA ALA A 71 -2.23 5.59 3.26
C ALA A 71 -1.96 4.07 3.27
N PRO A 72 -1.25 3.55 4.30
CA PRO A 72 -0.79 2.18 4.32
C PRO A 72 -1.94 1.18 4.56
N SER A 73 -1.67 -0.10 4.31
CA SER A 73 -2.62 -1.19 4.56
C SER A 73 -3.01 -1.24 6.05
N PRO A 74 -4.30 -1.46 6.39
CA PRO A 74 -5.39 -1.84 5.50
C PRO A 74 -6.28 -0.64 5.13
N ALA A 75 -5.75 0.32 4.36
CA ALA A 75 -6.52 1.47 3.86
C ALA A 75 -7.85 1.09 3.21
N ALA A 76 -7.92 -0.02 2.48
CA ALA A 76 -9.17 -0.52 1.90
C ALA A 76 -10.21 -0.88 2.97
N THR A 77 -9.79 -1.61 4.03
CA THR A 77 -10.66 -2.07 5.11
C THR A 77 -11.12 -0.94 6.03
N ALA A 78 -10.31 0.12 6.19
CA ALA A 78 -10.65 1.30 6.99
C ALA A 78 -11.08 2.52 6.15
N SER A 79 -11.41 2.31 4.87
CA SER A 79 -11.62 3.36 3.86
C SER A 79 -12.69 4.39 4.27
N LEU A 80 -13.78 3.96 4.90
CA LEU A 80 -14.84 4.87 5.34
C LEU A 80 -14.38 5.80 6.48
N SER A 81 -13.61 5.27 7.44
CA SER A 81 -13.08 6.08 8.55
C SER A 81 -12.04 7.08 8.05
N ILE A 82 -11.14 6.61 7.18
CA ILE A 82 -10.11 7.45 6.55
C ILE A 82 -10.76 8.53 5.68
N GLY A 83 -11.77 8.16 4.88
CA GLY A 83 -12.50 9.10 4.03
C GLY A 83 -13.19 10.20 4.83
N LYS A 84 -13.82 9.87 5.98
CA LYS A 84 -14.39 10.86 6.89
C LYS A 84 -13.32 11.80 7.44
N HIS A 85 -12.17 11.28 7.87
CA HIS A 85 -11.07 12.09 8.36
C HIS A 85 -10.53 13.07 7.31
N ILE A 86 -10.29 12.58 6.07
CA ILE A 86 -9.86 13.42 4.95
C ILE A 86 -10.91 14.50 4.64
N ALA A 87 -12.20 14.15 4.65
CA ALA A 87 -13.28 15.11 4.40
C ALA A 87 -13.30 16.23 5.45
N THR A 88 -13.10 15.90 6.73
CA THR A 88 -12.98 16.91 7.80
C THR A 88 -11.81 17.85 7.55
N LEU A 89 -10.62 17.33 7.28
CA LEU A 89 -9.43 18.14 6.98
C LEU A 89 -9.65 19.07 5.77
N ALA A 90 -10.32 18.57 4.73
CA ALA A 90 -10.64 19.35 3.54
C ALA A 90 -11.68 20.44 3.80
N ILE A 91 -12.61 20.24 4.74
CA ILE A 91 -13.55 21.28 5.18
C ILE A 91 -12.81 22.35 6.00
N GLU A 92 -12.01 21.95 6.98
CA GLU A 92 -11.27 22.84 7.88
C GLU A 92 -10.27 23.72 7.13
N GLY A 93 -9.55 23.14 6.16
CA GLY A 93 -8.61 23.87 5.30
C GLY A 93 -9.26 24.94 4.42
N ARG A 94 -10.60 24.93 4.24
CA ARG A 94 -11.35 26.01 3.58
C ARG A 94 -11.73 27.15 4.51
N THR A 95 -11.64 26.94 5.83
CA THR A 95 -12.09 27.90 6.86
C THR A 95 -10.98 28.76 7.46
N LEU A 96 -9.70 28.43 7.23
CA LEU A 96 -8.55 29.16 7.80
C LEU A 96 -8.31 30.58 7.21
N GLU A 97 -9.19 31.08 6.34
CA GLU A 97 -9.16 32.46 5.80
C GLU A 97 -10.35 33.34 6.25
N ARG A 98 -11.07 33.00 7.33
CA ARG A 98 -12.14 33.88 7.84
C ARG A 98 -11.70 34.99 8.81
N TYR A 99 -10.40 35.22 9.00
CA TYR A 99 -9.86 36.31 9.83
C TYR A 99 -8.65 36.96 9.19
#